data_AF-A0A537PED2-F1
#
_entry.id   AF-A0A537PED2-F1
#
_cell.length_a   1.000
_cell.length_b   1.000
_cell.length_c   1.000
_cell.angle_alpha   90.00
_cell.angle_beta   90.00
_cell.angle_gamma   90.00
#
_symmetry.space_group_name_H-M   'P 1'
#
loop_
_entity.id
_entity.type
_entity.pdbx_description
1 polymer ?
#
loop_
_entity_poly.entity_id
_entity_poly.type
_entity_poly.pdbx_seq_one_letter_code
_entity_poly.pdbx_strand_id
1 'polypeptide(L)' 'QHCGEAHLHRYLAEFDFRYSYRVKLGYSDVDRAKIALKGIEGKRLTYRPIG' A
#
# COMPACT_ATOMS: atom_id res chain seq x y z
N GLN A 1 18.93 12.16 3.06
CA GLN A 1 17.85 12.06 4.06
C GLN A 1 16.63 11.42 3.40
N HIS A 2 16.16 10.26 3.90
CA HIS A 2 15.06 9.47 3.31
C HIS A 2 13.66 10.11 3.42
N CYS A 3 13.53 11.23 4.15
CA CYS A 3 12.30 11.96 4.38
C CYS A 3 12.33 13.34 3.67
N GLY A 4 12.46 13.32 2.34
CA GLY A 4 12.18 14.51 1.52
C GLY A 4 10.67 14.64 1.26
N GLU A 5 10.21 15.84 0.94
CA GLU A 5 8.79 16.13 0.61
C GLU A 5 8.23 15.18 -0.46
N ALA A 6 9.07 14.77 -1.42
CA ALA A 6 8.73 13.81 -2.46
C ALA A 6 8.18 12.47 -1.93
N HIS A 7 8.46 12.08 -0.68
CA HIS A 7 7.97 10.83 -0.09
C HIS A 7 6.75 11.01 0.82
N LEU A 8 6.33 12.26 1.06
CA LEU A 8 5.23 12.57 1.98
C LEU A 8 3.93 11.87 1.55
N HIS A 9 3.63 11.87 0.24
CA HIS A 9 2.44 11.21 -0.31
C HIS A 9 2.40 9.71 0.02
N ARG A 10 3.55 9.03 -0.02
CA ARG A 10 3.66 7.59 0.28
C ARG A 10 3.39 7.32 1.75
N TYR A 11 3.98 8.13 2.63
CA TYR A 11 3.79 7.99 4.07
C TYR A 11 2.35 8.27 4.50
N LEU A 12 1.71 9.28 3.92
CA LEU A 12 0.29 9.59 4.18
C LEU A 12 -0.62 8.44 3.75
N ALA A 13 -0.41 7.89 2.56
CA ALA A 13 -1.17 6.75 2.06
C ALA A 13 -0.96 5.49 2.92
N GLU A 14 0.28 5.21 3.36
CA GLU A 14 0.58 4.08 4.23
C GLU A 14 -0.06 4.22 5.62
N PHE A 15 0.00 5.44 6.19
CA PHE A 15 -0.60 5.74 7.48
C PHE A 15 -2.12 5.57 7.45
N ASP A 16 -2.79 6.17 6.47
CA ASP A 16 -4.24 6.05 6.28
C ASP A 16 -4.66 4.58 6.13
N PHE A 17 -3.95 3.82 5.29
CA PHE A 17 -4.21 2.40 5.10
C PHE A 17 -4.07 1.60 6.41
N ARG A 18 -2.98 1.78 7.16
CA ARG A 18 -2.77 1.06 8.42
C ARG A 18 -3.79 1.42 9.48
N TYR A 19 -4.15 2.71 9.57
CA TYR A 19 -5.12 3.18 10.55
C TYR A 19 -6.52 2.64 10.26
N SER A 20 -6.92 2.62 8.98
CA SER A 20 -8.24 2.19 8.52
C SER A 20 -8.45 0.67 8.53
N TYR A 21 -7.38 -0.13 8.39
CA TYR A 21 -7.45 -1.60 8.34
C TYR A 21 -6.77 -2.29 9.54
N ARG A 22 -6.92 -1.72 10.74
CA ARG A 22 -6.32 -2.25 11.99
C ARG A 22 -7.19 -3.31 12.66
N VAL A 23 -6.56 -4.11 13.53
CA VAL A 23 -7.21 -5.17 14.32
C VAL A 23 -8.41 -4.67 15.14
N LYS A 24 -8.32 -3.47 15.72
CA LYS A 24 -9.44 -2.87 16.48
C LYS A 24 -10.71 -2.66 15.65
N LEU A 25 -10.60 -2.56 14.33
CA LEU A 25 -11.72 -2.42 13.40
C LEU A 25 -12.18 -3.78 12.82
N GLY A 26 -11.65 -4.90 13.34
CA GLY A 26 -12.01 -6.26 12.90
C GLY A 26 -11.16 -6.80 11.77
N TYR A 27 -10.12 -6.09 11.32
CA TYR A 27 -9.24 -6.55 10.24
C TYR A 27 -8.05 -7.35 10.79
N SER A 28 -7.97 -8.64 10.47
CA SER A 28 -6.77 -9.43 10.72
C SER A 28 -5.62 -9.03 9.79
N ASP A 29 -4.40 -9.47 10.09
CA ASP A 29 -3.26 -9.24 9.19
C ASP A 29 -3.46 -9.91 7.81
N VAL A 30 -4.15 -11.05 7.79
CA VAL A 30 -4.52 -11.74 6.54
C VAL A 30 -5.52 -10.90 5.73
N ASP A 31 -6.51 -10.29 6.39
CA ASP A 31 -7.49 -9.45 5.70
C ASP A 31 -6.85 -8.18 5.15
N ARG A 32 -5.98 -7.53 5.95
CA ARG A 32 -5.21 -6.37 5.49
C ARG A 32 -4.34 -6.71 4.28
N ALA A 33 -3.71 -7.88 4.27
CA ALA A 33 -2.93 -8.35 3.12
C ALA A 33 -3.81 -8.54 1.87
N LYS A 34 -4.99 -9.16 2.00
CA LYS A 34 -5.93 -9.32 0.88
C LYS A 34 -6.38 -7.99 0.29
N ILE A 35 -6.66 -7.00 1.15
CA ILE A 35 -7.08 -5.66 0.71
C ILE A 35 -5.94 -4.95 -0.01
N ALA A 36 -4.71 -5.05 0.50
CA ALA A 36 -3.53 -4.51 -0.18
C ALA A 36 -3.36 -5.12 -1.58
N LEU A 37 -3.52 -6.44 -1.72
CA LEU A 37 -3.44 -7.14 -3.00
C LEU A 37 -4.54 -6.69 -3.97
N LYS A 38 -5.76 -6.45 -3.49
CA LYS A 38 -6.84 -5.92 -4.33
C LYS A 38 -6.51 -4.55 -4.93
N GLY A 39 -5.77 -3.69 -4.22
CA GLY A 39 -5.31 -2.40 -4.74
C GLY A 39 -4.20 -2.48 -5.82
N ILE A 40 -3.69 -3.68 -6.08
CA ILE A 40 -2.70 -3.96 -7.14
C ILE A 40 -3.39 -4.44 -8.42
N GLU A 41 -4.67 -4.84 -8.34
CA GLU A 41 -5.44 -5.30 -9.50
C GLU A 41 -5.34 -4.31 -10.67
N GLY A 42 -5.04 -4.81 -11.87
CA GLY A 42 -4.81 -4.00 -13.06
C GLY A 42 -3.39 -3.44 -13.23
N LYS A 43 -2.53 -3.47 -12.20
CA LYS A 43 -1.11 -3.09 -12.32
C LYS A 43 -0.28 -4.29 -12.79
N ARG A 44 0.32 -4.19 -13.97
CA ARG A 44 1.16 -5.26 -14.54
C ARG A 44 2.62 -5.01 -14.21
N LEU A 45 3.28 -5.97 -13.60
CA LEU A 45 4.74 -6.02 -13.49
C LEU A 45 5.31 -6.56 -14.82
N THR A 46 5.87 -5.69 -15.65
CA THR A 46 6.67 -6.12 -16.81
C THR A 46 8.10 -6.34 -16.37
N TYR A 47 8.65 -7.52 -16.62
CA TYR A 47 10.01 -7.92 -16.19
C TYR A 47 11.13 -7.12 -16.89
N ARG A 48 10.79 -6.38 -17.96
CA ARG A 48 11.68 -5.49 -18.72
C ARG A 48 10.82 -4.54 -19.57
N PRO A 49 11.08 -3.22 -19.63
CA PRO A 49 10.45 -2.39 -20.64
C PRO A 49 10.91 -2.87 -22.02
N ILE A 50 9.97 -2.99 -22.96
CA ILE A 50 10.31 -3.10 -24.38
C ILE A 50 10.53 -1.65 -24.82
N GLY A 51 11.79 -1.23 -24.86
CA GLY A 51 12.22 0.14 -25.17
C GLY A 51 13.70 0.30 -24.89
#